data_AF-W0RQN4-F1
#
_entry.id   AF-W0RQN4-F1
#
_cell.length_a   1.000
_cell.length_b   1.000
_cell.length_c   1.000
_cell.angle_alpha   90.00
_cell.angle_beta   90.00
_cell.angle_gamma   90.00
#
_symmetry.space_group_name_H-M   'P 1'
#
loop_
_entity.id
_entity.type
_entity.pdbx_description
1 polymer ?
#
loop_
_entity_poly.entity_id
_entity_poly.type
_entity_poly.pdbx_seq_one_letter_code
_entity_poly.pdbx_strand_id
1 'polypeptide(L)'
;MNQPTRRSFLVVCLAATAAAAAGASCAAPRTAPTPSRSATASLSDREFWELFTRASEPGGSFLSENFVSNELAFQNPIRPLQRVVRTGDAYLGVGPEQNFTYIANLDPGIAIIFDIRRQNAMAQLMYKALFELSPTRAAFLARLLSRAPAGTPARDAGAAELFDGVMAAPRSDSLYRVNLAAVVHRLTRTHGFALDSSDIASIEHVYRTFYDAGADIDYAYSPGRPAIGVYPTLADLQRSTNAEGEHLAFLADERRYQAVRALELRNLVVPIVGDFAGPTAIRAVGAWLASRRVNVGAFYVSNVEQYLFQRADGGRAFYANVATLPTDSTTTFIRSVPRFPAASFVTGGAAVAPQYDVQVRDSGNASIIEITRYSDGRRVTTRSVDTSATRPRSALQVFRALQPPTQPGVPSGPRVLRSALFSGTAPLRETVQRVLSGAIATYADLIASTRTDGAP
;
A
#
# COMPACT_ATOMS: atom_id res chain seq x y z
N MET A 1 -55.00 16.39 -91.53
CA MET A 1 -53.62 15.87 -91.35
C MET A 1 -53.31 15.89 -89.85
N ASN A 2 -54.10 15.16 -89.06
CA ASN A 2 -53.97 13.74 -88.67
C ASN A 2 -53.05 13.54 -87.46
N GLN A 3 -53.66 13.71 -86.28
CA GLN A 3 -53.47 12.82 -85.12
C GLN A 3 -53.58 11.34 -85.58
N PRO A 4 -52.99 10.32 -84.91
CA PRO A 4 -53.22 10.10 -83.47
C PRO A 4 -52.15 9.32 -82.65
N THR A 5 -52.44 9.29 -81.35
CA THR A 5 -52.06 8.42 -80.22
C THR A 5 -51.53 6.97 -80.42
N ARG A 6 -50.86 6.50 -79.34
CA ARG A 6 -50.75 5.14 -78.73
C ARG A 6 -49.29 4.63 -78.64
N ARG A 7 -48.70 4.41 -77.46
CA ARG A 7 -48.91 3.41 -76.38
C ARG A 7 -48.59 1.95 -76.76
N SER A 8 -47.73 1.36 -75.92
CA SER A 8 -47.63 -0.06 -75.51
C SER A 8 -46.59 -0.93 -76.27
N PHE A 9 -45.52 -1.38 -75.57
CA PHE A 9 -45.33 -2.71 -74.92
C PHE A 9 -45.02 -3.82 -75.96
N LEU A 10 -44.04 -4.73 -75.85
CA LEU A 10 -43.74 -5.77 -74.83
C LEU A 10 -42.45 -6.50 -75.38
N VAL A 11 -41.36 -6.75 -74.62
CA VAL A 11 -41.00 -7.97 -73.84
C VAL A 11 -40.09 -9.01 -74.55
N VAL A 12 -39.32 -9.74 -73.71
CA VAL A 12 -38.55 -11.02 -73.92
C VAL A 12 -37.07 -10.80 -74.31
N CYS A 13 -35.99 -11.40 -73.76
CA CYS A 13 -35.67 -12.47 -72.78
C CYS A 13 -34.20 -12.28 -72.31
N LEU A 14 -33.88 -12.47 -71.02
CA LEU A 14 -33.13 -13.59 -70.39
C LEU A 14 -31.57 -13.60 -70.45
N ALA A 15 -31.00 -13.58 -69.24
CA ALA A 15 -29.76 -14.20 -68.74
C ALA A 15 -28.37 -13.72 -69.23
N ALA A 16 -27.55 -13.15 -68.31
CA ALA A 16 -26.48 -13.87 -67.58
C ALA A 16 -25.38 -12.93 -67.04
N THR A 17 -25.17 -13.02 -65.71
CA THR A 17 -23.92 -12.88 -64.93
C THR A 17 -22.99 -11.65 -65.02
N ALA A 18 -22.91 -10.99 -63.85
CA ALA A 18 -21.71 -10.62 -63.07
C ALA A 18 -21.23 -9.14 -63.03
N ALA A 19 -21.25 -8.63 -61.79
CA ALA A 19 -20.36 -7.65 -61.15
C ALA A 19 -20.46 -6.16 -61.52
N ALA A 20 -21.07 -5.37 -60.60
CA ALA A 20 -20.39 -4.35 -59.79
C ALA A 20 -21.42 -3.41 -59.16
N ALA A 21 -21.61 -3.47 -57.84
CA ALA A 21 -22.36 -2.46 -57.10
C ALA A 21 -21.41 -1.73 -56.15
N ALA A 22 -21.22 -0.45 -56.43
CA ALA A 22 -20.51 0.51 -55.58
C ALA A 22 -21.25 0.68 -54.25
N GLY A 23 -20.59 0.33 -53.14
CA GLY A 23 -21.04 0.66 -51.80
C GLY A 23 -20.34 1.93 -51.31
N ALA A 24 -21.08 3.03 -51.22
CA ALA A 24 -20.64 4.24 -50.55
C ALA A 24 -20.35 3.93 -49.06
N SER A 25 -19.09 4.07 -48.64
CA SER A 25 -18.70 3.87 -47.25
C SER A 25 -18.64 5.23 -46.54
N CYS A 26 -19.56 5.43 -45.58
CA CYS A 26 -19.49 6.51 -44.62
C CYS A 26 -18.19 6.38 -43.82
N ALA A 27 -17.26 7.32 -44.01
CA ALA A 27 -16.05 7.40 -43.21
C ALA A 27 -16.42 7.75 -41.75
N ALA A 28 -16.38 6.76 -40.87
CA ALA A 28 -16.42 6.97 -39.43
C ALA A 28 -15.20 7.82 -39.00
N PRO A 29 -15.34 8.74 -38.03
CA PRO A 29 -14.20 9.49 -37.54
C PRO A 29 -13.15 8.52 -36.98
N ARG A 30 -11.94 8.59 -37.54
CA ARG A 30 -10.76 7.92 -37.01
C ARG A 30 -10.59 8.35 -35.56
N THR A 31 -10.97 7.49 -34.62
CA THR A 31 -10.51 7.57 -33.25
C THR A 31 -9.00 7.56 -33.28
N ALA A 32 -8.38 8.67 -32.84
CA ALA A 32 -6.95 8.68 -32.61
C ALA A 32 -6.62 7.53 -31.65
N PRO A 33 -5.56 6.74 -31.90
CA PRO A 33 -5.13 5.74 -30.94
C PRO A 33 -4.87 6.44 -29.61
N THR A 34 -5.59 6.02 -28.56
CA THR A 34 -5.28 6.42 -27.19
C THR A 34 -3.80 6.11 -26.97
N PRO A 35 -2.95 7.09 -26.62
CA PRO A 35 -1.54 6.82 -26.39
C PRO A 35 -1.46 5.75 -25.30
N SER A 36 -0.80 4.62 -25.60
CA SER A 36 -0.54 3.63 -24.56
C SER A 36 0.27 4.34 -23.46
N ARG A 37 -0.25 4.29 -22.23
CA ARG A 37 0.50 4.74 -21.06
C ARG A 37 1.73 3.85 -20.99
N SER A 38 2.89 4.37 -21.39
CA SER A 38 4.15 3.67 -21.18
C SER A 38 4.39 3.64 -19.67
N ALA A 39 4.03 2.52 -19.03
CA ALA A 39 4.52 2.22 -17.70
C ALA A 39 6.05 2.35 -17.73
N THR A 40 6.63 2.96 -16.69
CA THR A 40 8.09 3.08 -16.61
C THR A 40 8.66 1.67 -16.46
N ALA A 41 9.30 1.14 -17.51
CA ALA A 41 9.77 -0.24 -17.51
C ALA A 41 10.85 -0.48 -16.43
N SER A 42 11.74 0.50 -16.25
CA SER A 42 12.74 0.57 -15.18
C SER A 42 13.31 1.99 -15.08
N LEU A 43 14.01 2.29 -13.98
CA LEU A 43 14.88 3.46 -13.89
C LEU A 43 16.34 3.01 -13.94
N SER A 44 17.20 3.76 -14.63
CA SER A 44 18.65 3.62 -14.45
C SER A 44 19.05 4.05 -13.04
N ASP A 45 20.21 3.60 -12.55
CA ASP A 45 20.72 4.01 -11.23
C ASP A 45 20.88 5.53 -11.14
N ARG A 46 21.25 6.17 -12.26
CA ARG A 46 21.31 7.62 -12.37
C ARG A 46 19.94 8.27 -12.21
N GLU A 47 18.91 7.79 -12.91
CA GLU A 47 17.55 8.35 -12.79
C GLU A 47 16.95 8.12 -11.41
N PHE A 48 17.19 6.95 -10.82
CA PHE A 48 16.81 6.66 -9.44
C PHE A 48 17.45 7.66 -8.48
N TRP A 49 18.76 7.84 -8.59
CA TRP A 49 19.51 8.72 -7.69
C TRP A 49 19.19 10.20 -7.91
N GLU A 50 18.96 10.62 -9.16
CA GLU A 50 18.49 11.97 -9.48
C GLU A 50 17.10 12.25 -8.90
N LEU A 51 16.16 11.28 -8.96
CA LEU A 51 14.86 11.43 -8.31
C LEU A 51 15.00 11.51 -6.79
N PHE A 52 15.77 10.58 -6.19
CA PHE A 52 16.05 10.58 -4.76
C PHE A 52 16.59 11.93 -4.29
N THR A 53 17.65 12.42 -4.93
CA THR A 53 18.35 13.65 -4.51
C THR A 53 17.55 14.92 -4.77
N ARG A 54 16.88 15.05 -5.92
CA ARG A 54 16.18 16.29 -6.30
C ARG A 54 14.85 16.47 -5.61
N ALA A 55 14.16 15.37 -5.29
CA ALA A 55 12.88 15.44 -4.60
C ALA A 55 13.01 15.34 -3.08
N SER A 56 14.16 14.93 -2.54
CA SER A 56 14.35 14.90 -1.09
C SER A 56 14.61 16.29 -0.49
N GLU A 57 14.07 16.49 0.71
CA GLU A 57 14.31 17.62 1.59
C GLU A 57 15.38 17.27 2.64
N PRO A 58 15.92 18.26 3.38
CA PRO A 58 16.70 17.98 4.59
C PRO A 58 15.91 17.11 5.56
N GLY A 59 16.59 16.17 6.22
CA GLY A 59 15.94 15.30 7.21
C GLY A 59 15.39 16.08 8.40
N GLY A 60 14.15 15.79 8.77
CA GLY A 60 13.53 16.27 10.00
C GLY A 60 13.54 15.20 11.10
N SER A 61 12.82 15.49 12.19
CA SER A 61 12.74 14.64 13.37
C SER A 61 11.33 14.07 13.57
N PHE A 62 11.27 12.86 14.11
CA PHE A 62 10.06 12.28 14.68
C PHE A 62 10.36 11.82 16.12
N LEU A 63 9.32 11.70 16.95
CA LEU A 63 9.45 11.43 18.39
C LEU A 63 10.08 10.06 18.72
N SER A 64 10.11 9.14 17.75
CA SER A 64 10.60 7.77 17.92
C SER A 64 11.22 7.19 16.64
N GLU A 65 12.11 6.22 16.81
CA GLU A 65 12.71 5.43 15.73
C GLU A 65 11.82 4.24 15.37
N ASN A 66 10.82 4.49 14.53
CA ASN A 66 9.89 3.44 14.10
C ASN A 66 10.50 2.67 12.93
N PHE A 67 10.95 1.45 13.18
CA PHE A 67 11.53 0.55 12.18
C PHE A 67 10.49 -0.31 11.47
N VAL A 68 9.39 -0.61 12.17
CA VAL A 68 8.26 -1.39 11.64
C VAL A 68 6.92 -0.71 11.93
N SER A 69 5.87 -1.07 11.19
CA SER A 69 4.52 -0.57 11.45
C SER A 69 3.95 -1.06 12.79
N ASN A 70 2.98 -0.37 13.37
CA ASN A 70 2.17 -0.87 14.49
C ASN A 70 0.72 -1.19 14.10
N GLU A 71 0.40 -1.17 12.81
CA GLU A 71 -0.95 -1.30 12.28
C GLU A 71 -1.27 -2.76 11.95
N LEU A 72 -1.90 -3.49 12.86
CA LEU A 72 -2.19 -4.91 12.63
C LEU A 72 -3.25 -5.13 11.53
N ALA A 73 -4.11 -4.14 11.30
CA ALA A 73 -5.23 -4.15 10.37
C ALA A 73 -4.93 -3.52 8.99
N PHE A 74 -3.67 -3.24 8.68
CA PHE A 74 -3.24 -2.54 7.48
C PHE A 74 -3.62 -3.23 6.16
N GLN A 75 -3.88 -4.54 6.20
CA GLN A 75 -4.24 -5.33 5.02
C GLN A 75 -5.71 -5.15 4.58
N ASN A 76 -6.58 -4.64 5.46
CA ASN A 76 -8.03 -4.55 5.21
C ASN A 76 -8.45 -3.70 4.01
N PRO A 77 -7.85 -2.53 3.73
CA PRO A 77 -8.22 -1.75 2.56
C PRO A 77 -7.75 -2.35 1.23
N ILE A 78 -6.93 -3.41 1.21
CA ILE A 78 -6.32 -3.92 -0.04
C ILE A 78 -7.37 -4.42 -1.04
N ARG A 79 -8.32 -5.26 -0.61
CA ARG A 79 -9.36 -5.79 -1.52
C ARG A 79 -10.26 -4.69 -2.11
N PRO A 80 -10.74 -3.71 -1.32
CA PRO A 80 -11.41 -2.53 -1.84
C PRO A 80 -10.54 -1.74 -2.85
N LEU A 81 -9.28 -1.48 -2.52
CA LEU A 81 -8.36 -0.74 -3.38
C LEU A 81 -8.13 -1.44 -4.73
N GLN A 82 -8.00 -2.77 -4.74
CA GLN A 82 -7.86 -3.55 -5.99
C GLN A 82 -9.05 -3.41 -6.96
N ARG A 83 -10.22 -2.95 -6.49
CA ARG A 83 -11.40 -2.72 -7.34
C ARG A 83 -11.43 -1.32 -7.96
N VAL A 84 -10.67 -0.38 -7.39
CA VAL A 84 -10.74 1.05 -7.75
C VAL A 84 -9.43 1.52 -8.37
N VAL A 85 -8.30 1.16 -7.75
CA VAL A 85 -6.96 1.56 -8.18
C VAL A 85 -6.58 0.80 -9.44
N ARG A 86 -6.11 1.52 -10.45
CA ARG A 86 -5.65 0.91 -11.69
C ARG A 86 -4.22 0.40 -11.56
N THR A 87 -3.98 -0.79 -12.09
CA THR A 87 -2.63 -1.33 -12.30
C THR A 87 -1.76 -0.37 -13.11
N GLY A 88 -0.49 -0.27 -12.74
CA GLY A 88 0.48 0.59 -13.42
C GLY A 88 0.45 2.07 -13.02
N ASP A 89 -0.56 2.53 -12.27
CA ASP A 89 -0.51 3.85 -11.63
C ASP A 89 0.55 3.86 -10.50
N ALA A 90 0.98 5.05 -10.07
CA ALA A 90 1.96 5.19 -9.01
C ALA A 90 1.34 4.91 -7.63
N TYR A 91 2.10 4.21 -6.78
CA TYR A 91 1.83 4.11 -5.36
C TYR A 91 2.66 5.14 -4.60
N LEU A 92 2.02 5.90 -3.71
CA LEU A 92 2.69 6.78 -2.77
C LEU A 92 2.44 6.27 -1.35
N GLY A 93 3.41 6.40 -0.46
CA GLY A 93 3.21 5.98 0.92
C GLY A 93 4.19 6.62 1.90
N VAL A 94 3.78 6.77 3.16
CA VAL A 94 4.72 7.05 4.27
C VAL A 94 5.33 5.75 4.79
N GLY A 95 6.63 5.73 5.08
CA GLY A 95 7.34 4.55 5.59
C GLY A 95 6.76 3.95 6.89
N PRO A 96 7.25 2.77 7.33
CA PRO A 96 8.31 1.95 6.74
C PRO A 96 7.85 0.83 5.77
N GLU A 97 7.80 -0.43 6.19
CA GLU A 97 7.74 -1.66 5.38
C GLU A 97 6.32 -2.11 4.99
N GLN A 98 5.29 -1.62 5.67
CA GLN A 98 3.88 -1.87 5.33
C GLN A 98 3.54 -1.46 3.89
N ASN A 99 4.31 -0.51 3.34
CA ASN A 99 4.26 -0.11 1.93
C ASN A 99 4.49 -1.30 0.98
N PHE A 100 5.41 -2.22 1.30
CA PHE A 100 5.69 -3.39 0.45
C PHE A 100 4.47 -4.30 0.31
N THR A 101 3.64 -4.40 1.33
CA THR A 101 2.38 -5.14 1.26
C THR A 101 1.39 -4.47 0.32
N TYR A 102 1.27 -3.14 0.31
CA TYR A 102 0.45 -2.46 -0.68
C TYR A 102 1.01 -2.62 -2.09
N ILE A 103 2.32 -2.45 -2.26
CA ILE A 103 3.01 -2.63 -3.54
C ILE A 103 2.77 -4.05 -4.10
N ALA A 104 2.91 -5.07 -3.26
CA ALA A 104 2.71 -6.48 -3.64
C ALA A 104 1.30 -6.81 -4.13
N ASN A 105 0.29 -6.01 -3.76
CA ASN A 105 -1.11 -6.31 -4.05
C ASN A 105 -1.77 -5.29 -5.01
N LEU A 106 -1.21 -4.08 -5.18
CA LEU A 106 -1.77 -3.05 -6.06
C LEU A 106 -1.11 -2.98 -7.43
N ASP A 107 0.01 -3.68 -7.63
CA ASP A 107 0.77 -3.74 -8.89
C ASP A 107 1.06 -2.34 -9.50
N PRO A 108 1.72 -1.44 -8.74
CA PRO A 108 2.00 -0.10 -9.22
C PRO A 108 3.10 -0.10 -10.29
N GLY A 109 3.06 0.89 -11.18
CA GLY A 109 4.14 1.09 -12.16
C GLY A 109 5.41 1.68 -11.54
N ILE A 110 5.27 2.38 -10.40
CA ILE A 110 6.34 2.90 -9.56
C ILE A 110 5.79 3.15 -8.15
N ALA A 111 6.62 2.95 -7.13
CA ALA A 111 6.31 3.25 -5.74
C ALA A 111 7.25 4.33 -5.19
N ILE A 112 6.69 5.34 -4.53
CA ILE A 112 7.44 6.39 -3.84
C ILE A 112 7.12 6.31 -2.35
N ILE A 113 8.15 6.10 -1.53
CA ILE A 113 8.01 6.00 -0.07
C ILE A 113 8.61 7.24 0.57
N PHE A 114 7.75 8.10 1.09
CA PHE A 114 8.14 9.32 1.78
C PHE A 114 8.37 9.06 3.27
N ASP A 115 9.27 9.82 3.88
CA ASP A 115 9.33 9.96 5.33
C ASP A 115 10.06 11.25 5.69
N ILE A 116 9.68 11.89 6.79
CA ILE A 116 10.40 13.08 7.26
C ILE A 116 11.83 12.74 7.72
N ARG A 117 12.07 11.49 8.13
CA ARG A 117 13.36 11.01 8.64
C ARG A 117 14.23 10.48 7.50
N ARG A 118 15.44 11.03 7.36
CA ARG A 118 16.47 10.46 6.46
C ARG A 118 16.80 9.01 6.81
N GLN A 119 16.72 8.63 8.09
CA GLN A 119 16.89 7.25 8.53
C GLN A 119 15.91 6.28 7.85
N ASN A 120 14.64 6.67 7.65
CA ASN A 120 13.69 5.78 6.99
C ASN A 120 14.07 5.57 5.51
N ALA A 121 14.51 6.62 4.83
CA ALA A 121 15.05 6.47 3.48
C ALA A 121 16.26 5.51 3.43
N MET A 122 17.15 5.55 4.43
CA MET A 122 18.24 4.59 4.58
C MET A 122 17.75 3.17 4.86
N ALA A 123 16.68 3.00 5.63
CA ALA A 123 16.03 1.70 5.83
C ALA A 123 15.46 1.15 4.51
N GLN A 124 14.83 1.99 3.69
CA GLN A 124 14.33 1.59 2.36
C GLN A 124 15.48 1.22 1.40
N LEU A 125 16.61 1.95 1.41
CA LEU A 125 17.79 1.58 0.62
C LEU A 125 18.42 0.26 1.12
N MET A 126 18.45 0.03 2.44
CA MET A 126 18.84 -1.28 2.98
C MET A 126 17.91 -2.39 2.47
N TYR A 127 16.58 -2.19 2.51
CA TYR A 127 15.62 -3.14 1.98
C TYR A 127 15.81 -3.40 0.48
N LYS A 128 16.02 -2.37 -0.32
CA LYS A 128 16.36 -2.48 -1.75
C LYS A 128 17.50 -3.47 -1.98
N ALA A 129 18.64 -3.24 -1.32
CA ALA A 129 19.79 -4.14 -1.44
C ALA A 129 19.44 -5.57 -1.00
N LEU A 130 18.69 -5.73 0.09
CA LEU A 130 18.27 -7.03 0.59
C LEU A 130 17.35 -7.77 -0.41
N PHE A 131 16.35 -7.11 -1.00
CA PHE A 131 15.49 -7.70 -2.03
C PHE A 131 16.29 -8.17 -3.25
N GLU A 132 17.20 -7.33 -3.73
CA GLU A 132 18.00 -7.64 -4.91
C GLU A 132 18.93 -8.83 -4.69
N LEU A 133 19.59 -8.87 -3.53
CA LEU A 133 20.49 -9.95 -3.14
C LEU A 133 19.74 -11.26 -2.83
N SER A 134 18.43 -11.23 -2.60
CA SER A 134 17.65 -12.36 -2.06
C SER A 134 16.64 -12.89 -3.08
N PRO A 135 16.93 -14.01 -3.77
CA PRO A 135 16.03 -14.54 -4.80
C PRO A 135 14.69 -15.07 -4.29
N THR A 136 14.55 -15.36 -2.98
CA THR A 136 13.33 -15.88 -2.36
C THR A 136 13.03 -15.17 -1.04
N ARG A 137 11.78 -15.24 -0.56
CA ARG A 137 11.40 -14.63 0.73
C ARG A 137 12.13 -15.25 1.92
N ALA A 138 12.48 -16.53 1.83
CA ALA A 138 13.31 -17.22 2.82
C ALA A 138 14.74 -16.66 2.86
N ALA A 139 15.37 -16.48 1.70
CA ALA A 139 16.69 -15.86 1.62
C ALA A 139 16.67 -14.41 2.12
N PHE A 140 15.58 -13.68 1.85
CA PHE A 140 15.39 -12.31 2.32
C PHE A 140 15.33 -12.26 3.83
N LEU A 141 14.44 -13.04 4.46
CA LEU A 141 14.27 -13.02 5.91
C LEU A 141 15.54 -13.51 6.63
N ALA A 142 16.17 -14.57 6.13
CA ALA A 142 17.43 -15.08 6.65
C ALA A 142 18.55 -14.02 6.58
N ARG A 143 18.62 -13.25 5.48
CA ARG A 143 19.59 -12.16 5.33
C ARG A 143 19.23 -10.95 6.20
N LEU A 144 17.97 -10.53 6.26
CA LEU A 144 17.52 -9.41 7.10
C LEU A 144 17.89 -9.64 8.57
N LEU A 145 17.73 -10.87 9.06
CA LEU A 145 17.98 -11.23 10.46
C LEU A 145 19.37 -11.85 10.71
N SER A 146 20.19 -12.01 9.66
CA SER A 146 21.50 -12.70 9.67
C SER A 146 21.50 -14.06 10.37
N ARG A 147 20.62 -14.95 9.91
CA ARG A 147 20.48 -16.33 10.38
C ARG A 147 20.70 -17.30 9.22
N ALA A 148 21.26 -18.47 9.51
CA ALA A 148 21.42 -19.57 8.56
C ALA A 148 20.53 -20.74 8.99
N PRO A 149 19.27 -20.81 8.52
CA PRO A 149 18.41 -21.95 8.80
C PRO A 149 19.03 -23.25 8.25
N ALA A 150 18.88 -24.36 9.00
CA ALA A 150 19.48 -25.65 8.66
C ALA A 150 18.97 -26.23 7.32
N GLY A 151 17.81 -25.77 6.87
CA GLY A 151 17.26 -26.03 5.54
C GLY A 151 16.63 -24.75 4.98
N THR A 152 16.31 -24.76 3.68
CA THR A 152 15.53 -23.67 3.08
C THR A 152 14.05 -23.96 3.31
N PRO A 153 13.29 -23.08 4.00
CA PRO A 153 11.84 -23.19 4.07
C PRO A 153 11.21 -23.42 2.68
N ALA A 154 10.19 -24.25 2.60
CA ALA A 154 9.51 -24.55 1.35
C ALA A 154 8.97 -23.25 0.70
N ARG A 155 8.97 -23.18 -0.64
CA ARG A 155 8.54 -21.95 -1.34
C ARG A 155 7.09 -21.60 -1.04
N ASP A 156 6.25 -22.62 -0.89
CA ASP A 156 4.82 -22.57 -0.57
C ASP A 156 4.51 -22.55 0.94
N ALA A 157 5.53 -22.55 1.81
CA ALA A 157 5.35 -22.45 3.27
C ALA A 157 4.48 -21.23 3.65
N GLY A 158 3.68 -21.34 4.71
CA GLY A 158 2.99 -20.15 5.24
C GLY A 158 3.98 -19.11 5.79
N ALA A 159 3.51 -17.88 6.06
CA ALA A 159 4.33 -16.89 6.78
C ALA A 159 4.77 -17.41 8.17
N ALA A 160 3.90 -18.13 8.88
CA ALA A 160 4.23 -18.71 10.18
C ALA A 160 5.45 -19.65 10.08
N GLU A 161 5.36 -20.66 9.21
CA GLU A 161 6.43 -21.63 8.97
C GLU A 161 7.73 -20.99 8.47
N LEU A 162 7.65 -19.99 7.58
CA LEU A 162 8.81 -19.22 7.13
C LEU A 162 9.55 -18.58 8.31
N PHE A 163 8.83 -17.87 9.17
CA PHE A 163 9.41 -17.17 10.30
C PHE A 163 9.94 -18.16 11.35
N ASP A 164 9.19 -19.22 11.66
CA ASP A 164 9.58 -20.23 12.63
C ASP A 164 10.85 -20.96 12.16
N GLY A 165 10.93 -21.32 10.88
CA GLY A 165 12.10 -21.96 10.28
C GLY A 165 13.35 -21.09 10.29
N VAL A 166 13.24 -19.78 10.01
CA VAL A 166 14.38 -18.85 10.06
C VAL A 166 14.80 -18.56 11.50
N MET A 167 13.84 -18.38 12.42
CA MET A 167 14.11 -18.04 13.81
C MET A 167 14.66 -19.21 14.63
N ALA A 168 14.46 -20.45 14.19
CA ALA A 168 15.07 -21.64 14.80
C ALA A 168 16.60 -21.66 14.72
N ALA A 169 17.20 -20.99 13.73
CA ALA A 169 18.66 -20.85 13.65
C ALA A 169 19.15 -19.70 14.53
N PRO A 170 20.29 -19.83 15.23
CA PRO A 170 20.85 -18.74 16.03
C PRO A 170 21.28 -17.57 15.14
N ARG A 171 21.34 -16.38 15.74
CA ARG A 171 21.97 -15.21 15.11
C ARG A 171 23.45 -15.49 14.85
N SER A 172 23.98 -14.97 13.75
CA SER A 172 25.39 -15.13 13.39
C SER A 172 26.06 -13.78 13.15
N ASP A 173 27.01 -13.43 14.02
CA ASP A 173 27.82 -12.21 13.88
C ASP A 173 28.63 -12.21 12.58
N SER A 174 29.07 -13.39 12.14
CA SER A 174 29.79 -13.54 10.87
C SER A 174 28.88 -13.21 9.69
N LEU A 175 27.66 -13.77 9.67
CA LEU A 175 26.69 -13.46 8.62
C LEU A 175 26.27 -11.98 8.66
N TYR A 176 26.11 -11.39 9.84
CA TYR A 176 25.82 -9.98 9.97
C TYR A 176 26.88 -9.11 9.27
N ARG A 177 28.17 -9.34 9.56
CA ARG A 177 29.26 -8.57 8.94
C ARG A 177 29.28 -8.76 7.42
N VAL A 178 29.14 -10.00 6.95
CA VAL A 178 29.13 -10.32 5.51
C VAL A 178 27.94 -9.67 4.81
N ASN A 179 26.74 -9.76 5.39
CA ASN A 179 25.52 -9.22 4.81
C ASN A 179 25.52 -7.68 4.81
N LEU A 180 25.96 -7.04 5.90
CA LEU A 180 26.09 -5.58 5.95
C LEU A 180 27.07 -5.08 4.87
N ALA A 181 28.23 -5.73 4.75
CA ALA A 181 29.20 -5.40 3.71
C ALA A 181 28.60 -5.58 2.30
N ALA A 182 27.81 -6.64 2.08
CA ALA A 182 27.12 -6.86 0.81
C ALA A 182 26.04 -5.79 0.52
N VAL A 183 25.28 -5.36 1.53
CA VAL A 183 24.30 -4.27 1.40
C VAL A 183 24.99 -2.97 1.01
N VAL A 184 26.03 -2.57 1.74
CA VAL A 184 26.80 -1.34 1.46
C VAL A 184 27.46 -1.42 0.08
N HIS A 185 28.05 -2.56 -0.27
CA HIS A 185 28.66 -2.77 -1.59
C HIS A 185 27.63 -2.66 -2.71
N ARG A 186 26.45 -3.27 -2.55
CA ARG A 186 25.38 -3.20 -3.55
C ARG A 186 24.97 -1.75 -3.82
N LEU A 187 24.72 -0.98 -2.77
CA LEU A 187 24.28 0.42 -2.90
C LEU A 187 25.38 1.33 -3.46
N THR A 188 26.62 1.20 -2.99
CA THR A 188 27.69 2.15 -3.33
C THR A 188 28.52 1.75 -4.54
N ARG A 189 28.79 0.45 -4.74
CA ARG A 189 29.68 -0.04 -5.81
C ARG A 189 28.92 -0.59 -7.01
N THR A 190 27.82 -1.30 -6.77
CA THR A 190 26.98 -1.80 -7.88
C THR A 190 26.13 -0.68 -8.46
N HIS A 191 25.38 0.05 -7.63
CA HIS A 191 24.54 1.16 -8.11
C HIS A 191 25.26 2.52 -8.22
N GLY A 192 26.36 2.71 -7.50
CA GLY A 192 27.07 4.00 -7.51
C GLY A 192 26.35 5.12 -6.75
N PHE A 193 25.44 4.80 -5.83
CA PHE A 193 24.75 5.80 -5.04
C PHE A 193 25.73 6.56 -4.14
N ALA A 194 25.65 7.89 -4.16
CA ALA A 194 26.53 8.78 -3.43
C ALA A 194 26.11 8.90 -1.95
N LEU A 195 26.24 7.81 -1.21
CA LEU A 195 25.95 7.76 0.23
C LEU A 195 27.14 8.32 1.03
N ASP A 196 26.87 9.26 1.92
CA ASP A 196 27.89 9.81 2.82
C ASP A 196 28.13 8.89 4.04
N SER A 197 29.10 9.21 4.89
CA SER A 197 29.41 8.38 6.06
C SER A 197 28.26 8.29 7.07
N SER A 198 27.41 9.33 7.16
CA SER A 198 26.24 9.33 8.04
C SER A 198 25.11 8.45 7.48
N ASP A 199 24.94 8.39 6.16
CA ASP A 199 24.04 7.43 5.50
C ASP A 199 24.46 6.00 5.79
N ILE A 200 25.74 5.69 5.60
CA ILE A 200 26.27 4.35 5.85
C ILE A 200 26.11 3.97 7.33
N ALA A 201 26.41 4.88 8.25
CA ALA A 201 26.20 4.65 9.69
C ALA A 201 24.70 4.45 10.02
N SER A 202 23.80 5.17 9.36
CA SER A 202 22.36 4.98 9.53
C SER A 202 21.88 3.63 9.00
N ILE A 203 22.42 3.16 7.85
CA ILE A 203 22.12 1.82 7.33
C ILE A 203 22.61 0.75 8.30
N GLU A 204 23.83 0.89 8.81
CA GLU A 204 24.40 -0.02 9.81
C GLU A 204 23.54 -0.07 11.07
N HIS A 205 23.12 1.09 11.58
CA HIS A 205 22.25 1.19 12.75
C HIS A 205 20.91 0.46 12.53
N VAL A 206 20.20 0.77 11.44
CA VAL A 206 18.93 0.10 11.11
C VAL A 206 19.12 -1.41 10.98
N TYR A 207 20.15 -1.85 10.26
CA TYR A 207 20.41 -3.27 10.06
C TYR A 207 20.79 -3.99 11.37
N ARG A 208 21.56 -3.33 12.25
CA ARG A 208 21.86 -3.80 13.61
C ARG A 208 20.58 -4.00 14.41
N THR A 209 19.63 -3.06 14.33
CA THR A 209 18.35 -3.16 15.04
C THR A 209 17.57 -4.41 14.62
N PHE A 210 17.45 -4.71 13.32
CA PHE A 210 16.82 -5.95 12.84
C PHE A 210 17.60 -7.20 13.27
N TYR A 211 18.93 -7.15 13.24
CA TYR A 211 19.75 -8.25 13.74
C TYR A 211 19.53 -8.52 15.24
N ASP A 212 19.45 -7.46 16.05
CA ASP A 212 19.35 -7.58 17.50
C ASP A 212 17.96 -8.00 17.96
N ALA A 213 16.92 -7.42 17.38
CA ALA A 213 15.54 -7.74 17.69
C ALA A 213 15.07 -9.06 17.06
N GLY A 214 15.59 -9.42 15.88
CA GLY A 214 15.06 -10.55 15.12
C GLY A 214 13.66 -10.28 14.57
N ALA A 215 12.86 -11.33 14.50
CA ALA A 215 11.46 -11.24 14.06
C ALA A 215 10.54 -10.54 15.06
N ASP A 216 11.00 -10.37 16.31
CA ASP A 216 10.26 -9.76 17.41
C ASP A 216 10.41 -8.24 17.47
N ILE A 217 11.06 -7.63 16.48
CA ILE A 217 11.13 -6.17 16.36
C ILE A 217 9.72 -5.59 16.28
N ASP A 218 9.44 -4.59 17.12
CA ASP A 218 8.17 -3.87 17.16
C ASP A 218 8.38 -2.35 16.96
N TYR A 219 7.29 -1.61 16.85
CA TYR A 219 7.30 -0.16 16.59
C TYR A 219 8.06 0.66 17.63
N ALA A 220 8.11 0.22 18.90
CA ALA A 220 8.77 0.93 20.00
C ALA A 220 10.10 0.29 20.39
N TYR A 221 10.65 -0.58 19.54
CA TYR A 221 11.90 -1.25 19.81
C TYR A 221 13.02 -0.22 19.97
N SER A 222 13.73 -0.31 21.08
CA SER A 222 14.91 0.50 21.38
C SER A 222 16.02 -0.46 21.83
N PRO A 223 17.18 -0.48 21.12
CA PRO A 223 18.31 -1.29 21.54
C PRO A 223 18.67 -1.06 23.02
N GLY A 224 18.90 -2.15 23.75
CA GLY A 224 19.27 -2.11 25.17
C GLY A 224 18.13 -1.79 26.15
N ARG A 225 16.89 -1.57 25.68
CA ARG A 225 15.72 -1.41 26.55
C ARG A 225 14.85 -2.68 26.52
N PRO A 226 14.24 -3.08 27.66
CA PRO A 226 13.28 -4.17 27.67
C PRO A 226 12.10 -3.89 26.74
N ALA A 227 11.68 -4.92 25.97
CA ALA A 227 10.49 -4.83 25.15
C ALA A 227 9.26 -4.60 26.04
N ILE A 228 8.42 -3.63 25.67
CA ILE A 228 7.21 -3.29 26.42
C ILE A 228 6.07 -4.25 26.03
N GLY A 229 6.17 -4.93 24.87
CA GLY A 229 5.25 -5.99 24.43
C GLY A 229 3.86 -5.49 24.07
N VAL A 230 3.78 -4.25 23.59
CA VAL A 230 2.52 -3.52 23.38
C VAL A 230 2.13 -3.48 21.89
N TYR A 231 3.12 -3.45 21.01
CA TYR A 231 2.94 -3.32 19.56
C TYR A 231 3.10 -4.68 18.86
N PRO A 232 2.46 -4.88 17.70
CA PRO A 232 2.73 -6.06 16.89
C PRO A 232 4.19 -6.08 16.44
N THR A 233 4.77 -7.27 16.41
CA THR A 233 6.11 -7.49 15.87
C THR A 233 6.10 -7.56 14.35
N LEU A 234 7.27 -7.50 13.70
CA LEU A 234 7.41 -7.82 12.28
C LEU A 234 6.76 -9.17 11.94
N ALA A 235 6.99 -10.19 12.77
CA ALA A 235 6.40 -11.50 12.57
C ALA A 235 4.86 -11.44 12.60
N ASP A 236 4.28 -10.68 13.55
CA ASP A 236 2.84 -10.54 13.68
C ASP A 236 2.21 -9.86 12.46
N LEU A 237 2.85 -8.79 11.96
CA LEU A 237 2.39 -8.06 10.78
C LEU A 237 2.40 -8.94 9.53
N GLN A 238 3.41 -9.81 9.38
CA GLN A 238 3.55 -10.67 8.21
C GLN A 238 2.70 -11.94 8.30
N ARG A 239 2.38 -12.39 9.51
CA ARG A 239 1.48 -13.53 9.77
C ARG A 239 0.00 -13.13 9.79
N SER A 240 -0.33 -11.86 9.96
CA SER A 240 -1.73 -11.41 10.06
C SER A 240 -2.51 -11.61 8.75
N THR A 241 -3.83 -11.60 8.88
CA THR A 241 -4.77 -11.66 7.77
C THR A 241 -5.55 -10.36 7.66
N ASN A 242 -6.17 -10.12 6.50
CA ASN A 242 -7.25 -9.13 6.39
C ASN A 242 -8.54 -9.61 7.09
N ALA A 243 -9.58 -8.79 7.02
CA ALA A 243 -10.92 -9.05 7.58
C ALA A 243 -11.60 -10.29 6.98
N GLU A 244 -11.23 -10.65 5.75
CA GLU A 244 -11.70 -11.85 5.05
C GLU A 244 -10.90 -13.12 5.38
N GLY A 245 -9.83 -13.02 6.20
CA GLY A 245 -8.99 -14.15 6.59
C GLY A 245 -7.89 -14.50 5.59
N GLU A 246 -7.59 -13.61 4.65
CA GLU A 246 -6.57 -13.77 3.63
C GLU A 246 -5.22 -13.20 4.08
N HIS A 247 -4.14 -13.93 3.80
CA HIS A 247 -2.78 -13.43 4.00
C HIS A 247 -2.35 -12.59 2.79
N LEU A 248 -2.28 -11.28 2.97
CA LEU A 248 -1.92 -10.32 1.92
C LEU A 248 -0.55 -9.67 2.14
N ALA A 249 0.11 -9.87 3.28
CA ALA A 249 1.42 -9.31 3.58
C ALA A 249 2.50 -9.71 2.53
N PHE A 250 3.53 -8.89 2.33
CA PHE A 250 4.52 -9.14 1.27
C PHE A 250 5.36 -10.42 1.49
N LEU A 251 5.52 -10.89 2.73
CA LEU A 251 6.17 -12.18 3.05
C LEU A 251 5.17 -13.34 3.20
N ALA A 252 3.87 -13.10 2.97
CA ALA A 252 2.83 -14.12 3.10
C ALA A 252 3.09 -15.33 2.18
N ASP A 253 3.49 -15.06 0.94
CA ASP A 253 3.81 -16.07 -0.06
C ASP A 253 4.87 -15.57 -1.04
N GLU A 254 5.42 -16.49 -1.82
CA GLU A 254 6.49 -16.20 -2.78
C GLU A 254 6.04 -15.25 -3.90
N ARG A 255 4.78 -15.31 -4.35
CA ARG A 255 4.29 -14.46 -5.44
C ARG A 255 4.31 -12.99 -5.03
N ARG A 256 3.85 -12.68 -3.81
CA ARG A 256 3.84 -11.31 -3.26
C ARG A 256 5.25 -10.77 -3.05
N TYR A 257 6.14 -11.61 -2.53
CA TYR A 257 7.55 -11.26 -2.40
C TYR A 257 8.18 -10.92 -3.76
N GLN A 258 7.94 -11.76 -4.78
CA GLN A 258 8.47 -11.52 -6.12
C GLN A 258 7.90 -10.27 -6.78
N ALA A 259 6.65 -9.90 -6.49
CA ALA A 259 6.07 -8.65 -6.99
C ALA A 259 6.87 -7.43 -6.49
N VAL A 260 7.16 -7.35 -5.19
CA VAL A 260 7.98 -6.25 -4.62
C VAL A 260 9.40 -6.31 -5.16
N ARG A 261 10.02 -7.50 -5.12
CA ARG A 261 11.39 -7.71 -5.59
C ARG A 261 11.56 -7.31 -7.07
N ALA A 262 10.55 -7.55 -7.91
CA ALA A 262 10.59 -7.17 -9.31
C ALA A 262 10.63 -5.65 -9.51
N LEU A 263 9.94 -4.87 -8.67
CA LEU A 263 10.04 -3.41 -8.71
C LEU A 263 11.40 -2.93 -8.18
N GLU A 264 11.89 -3.53 -7.09
CA GLU A 264 13.20 -3.18 -6.53
C GLU A 264 14.33 -3.40 -7.54
N LEU A 265 14.36 -4.55 -8.21
CA LEU A 265 15.33 -4.87 -9.27
C LEU A 265 15.28 -3.92 -10.47
N ARG A 266 14.13 -3.27 -10.71
CA ARG A 266 13.94 -2.30 -11.79
C ARG A 266 14.11 -0.86 -11.33
N ASN A 267 14.56 -0.63 -10.09
CA ASN A 267 14.69 0.70 -9.48
C ASN A 267 13.35 1.47 -9.41
N LEU A 268 12.24 0.77 -9.18
CA LEU A 268 10.89 1.36 -9.16
C LEU A 268 10.29 1.51 -7.76
N VAL A 269 11.06 1.30 -6.69
CA VAL A 269 10.69 1.65 -5.31
C VAL A 269 11.67 2.70 -4.83
N VAL A 270 11.25 3.97 -4.81
CA VAL A 270 12.14 5.11 -4.56
C VAL A 270 11.80 5.76 -3.22
N PRO A 271 12.70 5.71 -2.23
CA PRO A 271 12.50 6.46 -1.00
C PRO A 271 12.71 7.96 -1.24
N ILE A 272 11.98 8.83 -0.54
CA ILE A 272 12.14 10.28 -0.59
C ILE A 272 12.08 10.83 0.84
N VAL A 273 13.06 11.66 1.20
CA VAL A 273 13.01 12.40 2.48
C VAL A 273 12.09 13.60 2.30
N GLY A 274 11.04 13.76 3.09
CA GLY A 274 10.11 14.87 2.93
C GLY A 274 9.15 15.08 4.09
N ASP A 275 8.99 16.34 4.51
CA ASP A 275 7.84 16.76 5.30
C ASP A 275 6.63 16.84 4.36
N PHE A 276 5.51 16.25 4.75
CA PHE A 276 4.27 16.29 3.96
C PHE A 276 3.75 17.72 3.79
N ALA A 277 3.99 18.59 4.78
CA ALA A 277 3.72 20.03 4.69
C ALA A 277 4.92 20.83 4.14
N GLY A 278 6.04 20.17 3.85
CA GLY A 278 7.24 20.75 3.25
C GLY A 278 6.99 21.25 1.83
N PRO A 279 7.78 22.22 1.34
CA PRO A 279 7.52 22.88 0.07
C PRO A 279 7.92 22.06 -1.16
N THR A 280 8.71 20.98 -1.00
CA THR A 280 9.43 20.35 -2.12
C THR A 280 8.93 18.95 -2.41
N ALA A 281 9.01 18.02 -1.45
CA ALA A 281 9.05 16.59 -1.76
C ALA A 281 7.85 16.08 -2.58
N ILE A 282 6.63 16.30 -2.07
CA ILE A 282 5.40 15.88 -2.76
C ILE A 282 5.24 16.61 -4.10
N ARG A 283 5.60 17.90 -4.18
CA ARG A 283 5.48 18.69 -5.42
C ARG A 283 6.46 18.25 -6.50
N ALA A 284 7.71 17.98 -6.12
CA ALA A 284 8.75 17.49 -7.02
C ALA A 284 8.38 16.11 -7.57
N VAL A 285 7.88 15.21 -6.72
CA VAL A 285 7.36 13.90 -7.16
C VAL A 285 6.14 14.08 -8.07
N GLY A 286 5.20 14.96 -7.73
CA GLY A 286 4.05 15.28 -8.58
C GLY A 286 4.46 15.75 -9.98
N ALA A 287 5.42 16.67 -10.07
CA ALA A 287 5.97 17.14 -11.33
C ALA A 287 6.67 16.02 -12.12
N TRP A 288 7.43 15.16 -11.44
CA TRP A 288 8.12 14.01 -12.07
C TRP A 288 7.14 12.97 -12.62
N LEU A 289 6.06 12.68 -11.90
CA LEU A 289 4.99 11.79 -12.35
C LEU A 289 4.22 12.38 -13.52
N ALA A 290 3.89 13.68 -13.45
CA ALA A 290 3.19 14.41 -14.51
C ALA A 290 4.00 14.43 -15.81
N SER A 291 5.32 14.66 -15.73
CA SER A 291 6.20 14.66 -16.91
C SER A 291 6.27 13.29 -17.60
N ARG A 292 5.95 12.21 -16.88
CA ARG A 292 5.87 10.82 -17.38
C ARG A 292 4.44 10.35 -17.63
N ARG A 293 3.43 11.22 -17.45
CA ARG A 293 2.00 10.91 -17.60
C ARG A 293 1.53 9.74 -16.72
N VAL A 294 2.17 9.57 -15.57
CA VAL A 294 1.80 8.56 -14.56
C VAL A 294 0.82 9.19 -13.58
N ASN A 295 -0.33 8.56 -13.38
CA ASN A 295 -1.32 8.97 -12.38
C ASN A 295 -1.00 8.35 -11.03
N VAL A 296 -1.36 9.01 -9.93
CA VAL A 296 -1.32 8.42 -8.59
C VAL A 296 -2.54 7.52 -8.41
N GLY A 297 -2.32 6.25 -8.10
CA GLY A 297 -3.37 5.29 -7.82
C GLY A 297 -3.80 5.33 -6.34
N ALA A 298 -2.83 5.18 -5.44
CA ALA A 298 -3.07 5.23 -4.00
C ALA A 298 -2.00 6.04 -3.28
N PHE A 299 -2.40 6.71 -2.20
CA PHE A 299 -1.48 7.41 -1.29
C PHE A 299 -1.73 6.98 0.16
N TYR A 300 -0.84 6.16 0.70
CA TYR A 300 -0.83 5.77 2.11
C TYR A 300 -0.19 6.84 3.00
N VAL A 301 -0.94 7.36 3.96
CA VAL A 301 -0.51 8.49 4.81
C VAL A 301 -0.47 8.13 6.29
N SER A 302 -0.74 6.87 6.65
CA SER A 302 -0.84 6.41 8.04
C SER A 302 -1.68 7.39 8.89
N ASN A 303 -1.20 7.80 10.06
CA ASN A 303 -1.76 8.86 10.89
C ASN A 303 -0.96 10.18 10.80
N VAL A 304 -0.18 10.41 9.73
CA VAL A 304 0.61 11.65 9.55
C VAL A 304 -0.27 12.89 9.66
N GLU A 305 -1.47 12.83 9.10
CA GLU A 305 -2.44 13.92 9.14
C GLU A 305 -2.81 14.34 10.56
N GLN A 306 -2.78 13.43 11.55
CA GLN A 306 -2.99 13.78 12.95
C GLN A 306 -2.01 14.86 13.42
N TYR A 307 -0.73 14.72 13.08
CA TYR A 307 0.32 15.67 13.46
C TYR A 307 0.26 16.96 12.65
N LEU A 308 -0.12 16.86 11.37
CA LEU A 308 -0.21 18.03 10.50
C LEU A 308 -1.34 18.97 10.89
N PHE A 309 -2.48 18.45 11.32
CA PHE A 309 -3.61 19.26 11.79
C PHE A 309 -3.40 19.83 13.21
N GLN A 310 -2.38 19.38 13.94
CA GLN A 310 -1.95 20.00 15.20
C GLN A 310 -1.03 21.22 14.98
N ARG A 311 -0.45 21.35 13.78
CA ARG A 311 0.35 22.51 13.37
C ARG A 311 -0.58 23.55 12.75
N ALA A 312 -0.39 24.83 13.07
CA ALA A 312 -1.29 25.93 12.66
C ALA A 312 -1.74 25.85 11.18
N ASP A 313 -0.81 25.66 10.24
CA ASP A 313 -1.10 25.56 8.80
C ASP A 313 -0.72 24.20 8.18
N GLY A 314 -0.32 23.21 8.98
CA GLY A 314 0.29 21.97 8.48
C GLY A 314 -0.64 21.15 7.59
N GLY A 315 -1.91 20.99 8.02
CA GLY A 315 -2.93 20.31 7.22
C GLY A 315 -3.16 20.99 5.88
N ARG A 316 -3.38 22.31 5.88
CA ARG A 316 -3.63 23.08 4.67
C ARG A 316 -2.44 23.05 3.70
N ALA A 317 -1.22 23.17 4.21
CA ALA A 317 0.01 23.08 3.41
C ALA A 317 0.16 21.70 2.74
N PHE A 318 -0.06 20.62 3.48
CA PHE A 318 -0.04 19.26 2.92
C PHE A 318 -1.08 19.08 1.81
N TYR A 319 -2.33 19.48 2.03
CA TYR A 319 -3.35 19.34 1.00
C TYR A 319 -3.09 20.23 -0.23
N ALA A 320 -2.45 21.38 -0.06
CA ALA A 320 -1.97 22.19 -1.18
C ALA A 320 -0.83 21.50 -1.96
N ASN A 321 0.01 20.69 -1.30
CA ASN A 321 1.02 19.87 -1.97
C ASN A 321 0.38 18.71 -2.72
N VAL A 322 -0.56 17.99 -2.10
CA VAL A 322 -1.31 16.89 -2.71
C VAL A 322 -2.06 17.36 -3.96
N ALA A 323 -2.61 18.58 -3.95
CA ALA A 323 -3.29 19.18 -5.10
C ALA A 323 -2.41 19.32 -6.35
N THR A 324 -1.07 19.21 -6.22
CA THR A 324 -0.13 19.23 -7.36
C THR A 324 0.07 17.86 -8.01
N LEU A 325 -0.41 16.78 -7.39
CA LEU A 325 -0.22 15.43 -7.89
C LEU A 325 -1.13 15.17 -9.12
N PRO A 326 -0.66 14.39 -10.11
CA PRO A 326 -1.52 13.89 -11.17
C PRO A 326 -2.48 12.84 -10.59
N THR A 327 -3.77 13.18 -10.52
CA THR A 327 -4.81 12.36 -9.86
C THR A 327 -6.09 12.32 -10.68
N ASP A 328 -6.93 11.32 -10.44
CA ASP A 328 -8.27 11.21 -11.02
C ASP A 328 -9.32 10.73 -10.02
N SER A 329 -10.50 10.34 -10.50
CA SER A 329 -11.61 9.86 -9.68
C SER A 329 -11.34 8.51 -9.01
N THR A 330 -10.31 7.78 -9.42
CA THR A 330 -9.91 6.49 -8.83
C THR A 330 -8.79 6.65 -7.79
N THR A 331 -8.12 7.81 -7.75
CA THR A 331 -7.06 8.06 -6.78
C THR A 331 -7.59 8.07 -5.35
N THR A 332 -6.99 7.23 -4.50
CA THR A 332 -7.50 6.94 -3.16
C THR A 332 -6.44 7.18 -2.08
N PHE A 333 -6.79 7.88 -1.00
CA PHE A 333 -6.00 7.90 0.23
C PHE A 333 -6.17 6.60 1.00
N ILE A 334 -5.11 6.16 1.67
CA ILE A 334 -5.14 5.09 2.67
C ILE A 334 -4.67 5.70 4.00
N ARG A 335 -5.54 5.70 5.01
CA ARG A 335 -5.30 6.36 6.31
C ARG A 335 -5.36 5.37 7.45
N SER A 336 -4.73 5.73 8.56
CA SER A 336 -4.82 5.01 9.82
C SER A 336 -5.72 5.76 10.77
N VAL A 337 -6.84 5.13 11.10
CA VAL A 337 -7.94 5.70 11.88
C VAL A 337 -7.84 5.22 13.33
N PRO A 338 -7.82 6.14 14.32
CA PRO A 338 -7.85 5.77 15.74
C PRO A 338 -9.14 5.06 16.14
N ARG A 339 -9.01 3.97 16.90
CA ARG A 339 -10.10 3.08 17.31
C ARG A 339 -10.91 3.56 18.51
N PHE A 340 -10.30 4.30 19.44
CA PHE A 340 -10.94 4.74 20.69
C PHE A 340 -10.61 6.20 21.00
N PRO A 341 -11.51 6.93 21.72
CA PRO A 341 -11.27 8.29 22.20
C PRO A 341 -9.97 8.42 23.00
N ALA A 342 -9.65 7.41 23.80
CA ALA A 342 -8.49 7.40 24.69
C ALA A 342 -7.14 7.16 24.00
N ALA A 343 -7.08 6.76 22.72
CA ALA A 343 -5.81 6.80 21.98
C ALA A 343 -5.39 8.25 21.62
N SER A 344 -6.28 9.21 21.89
CA SER A 344 -6.04 10.67 21.86
C SER A 344 -5.52 11.19 23.20
N PHE A 345 -4.54 10.53 23.82
CA PHE A 345 -3.66 11.24 24.75
C PHE A 345 -2.67 12.00 23.85
N VAL A 346 -3.05 13.10 23.19
CA VAL A 346 -2.56 14.44 23.55
C VAL A 346 -3.48 15.58 23.02
N THR A 347 -4.51 15.36 22.19
CA THR A 347 -5.12 16.49 21.44
C THR A 347 -6.64 16.45 21.20
N GLY A 348 -7.47 16.27 22.23
CA GLY A 348 -8.83 16.84 22.28
C GLY A 348 -9.79 16.66 21.08
N GLY A 349 -9.61 15.62 20.25
CA GLY A 349 -10.46 15.35 19.09
C GLY A 349 -11.60 14.39 19.44
N ALA A 350 -12.82 14.72 19.03
CA ALA A 350 -13.95 13.79 19.11
C ALA A 350 -13.67 12.56 18.24
N ALA A 351 -13.80 11.38 18.83
CA ALA A 351 -13.48 10.11 18.20
C ALA A 351 -14.70 9.49 17.51
N VAL A 352 -14.46 8.86 16.36
CA VAL A 352 -15.40 7.95 15.71
C VAL A 352 -14.91 6.53 16.00
N ALA A 353 -15.35 5.93 17.11
CA ALA A 353 -15.11 4.50 17.31
C ALA A 353 -15.89 3.72 16.23
N PRO A 354 -15.29 2.75 15.52
CA PRO A 354 -16.04 1.91 14.61
C PRO A 354 -16.99 1.04 15.45
N GLN A 355 -18.28 1.42 15.48
CA GLN A 355 -19.33 0.61 16.07
C GLN A 355 -19.70 -0.48 15.06
N TYR A 356 -19.45 -1.76 15.40
CA TYR A 356 -19.88 -2.89 14.60
C TYR A 356 -21.14 -3.51 15.21
N ASP A 357 -22.16 -3.74 14.40
CA ASP A 357 -23.30 -4.60 14.70
C ASP A 357 -23.26 -5.79 13.74
N VAL A 358 -23.16 -7.01 14.27
CA VAL A 358 -22.93 -8.23 13.50
C VAL A 358 -24.11 -9.17 13.70
N GLN A 359 -24.78 -9.49 12.60
CA GLN A 359 -25.84 -10.49 12.55
C GLN A 359 -25.38 -11.65 11.67
N VAL A 360 -25.57 -12.88 12.16
CA VAL A 360 -25.38 -14.07 11.33
C VAL A 360 -26.67 -14.86 11.31
N ARG A 361 -27.18 -15.12 10.12
CA ARG A 361 -28.35 -15.95 9.88
C ARG A 361 -27.91 -17.25 9.23
N ASP A 362 -28.24 -18.35 9.89
CA ASP A 362 -28.04 -19.69 9.36
C ASP A 362 -29.13 -20.00 8.32
N SER A 363 -28.72 -20.44 7.12
CA SER A 363 -29.64 -20.93 6.09
C SER A 363 -29.39 -22.41 5.73
N GLY A 364 -28.86 -23.20 6.66
CA GLY A 364 -28.64 -24.65 6.55
C GLY A 364 -27.36 -25.03 5.82
N ASN A 365 -27.13 -24.46 4.63
CA ASN A 365 -25.95 -24.72 3.80
C ASN A 365 -25.03 -23.50 3.63
N ALA A 366 -25.38 -22.37 4.26
CA ALA A 366 -24.62 -21.13 4.18
C ALA A 366 -24.87 -20.27 5.43
N SER A 367 -23.86 -19.48 5.81
CA SER A 367 -24.02 -18.38 6.76
C SER A 367 -24.23 -17.08 6.01
N ILE A 368 -25.38 -16.43 6.21
CA ILE A 368 -25.57 -15.05 5.78
C ILE A 368 -25.03 -14.16 6.89
N ILE A 369 -23.94 -13.45 6.62
CA ILE A 369 -23.27 -12.58 7.58
C ILE A 369 -23.54 -11.13 7.20
N GLU A 370 -24.23 -10.40 8.09
CA GLU A 370 -24.49 -8.97 7.97
C GLU A 370 -23.64 -8.21 9.00
N ILE A 371 -22.87 -7.24 8.54
CA ILE A 371 -22.01 -6.41 9.38
C ILE A 371 -22.40 -4.95 9.12
N THR A 372 -22.97 -4.30 10.12
CA THR A 372 -23.26 -2.86 10.12
C THR A 372 -22.13 -2.11 10.80
N ARG A 373 -21.59 -1.07 10.15
CA ARG A 373 -20.53 -0.20 10.70
C ARG A 373 -20.74 1.25 10.32
N TYR A 374 -20.15 2.18 11.07
CA TYR A 374 -20.08 3.58 10.67
C TYR A 374 -18.90 3.81 9.70
N SER A 375 -19.20 4.33 8.51
CA SER A 375 -18.25 4.61 7.43
C SER A 375 -18.71 5.88 6.71
N ASP A 376 -17.81 6.85 6.54
CA ASP A 376 -18.13 8.16 5.92
C ASP A 376 -19.38 8.83 6.53
N GLY A 377 -19.41 8.93 7.85
CA GLY A 377 -20.54 9.50 8.60
C GLY A 377 -21.87 8.74 8.49
N ARG A 378 -21.91 7.56 7.85
CA ARG A 378 -23.13 6.78 7.60
C ARG A 378 -23.05 5.38 8.20
N ARG A 379 -24.20 4.81 8.54
CA ARG A 379 -24.30 3.37 8.87
C ARG A 379 -24.35 2.58 7.56
N VAL A 380 -23.38 1.70 7.37
CA VAL A 380 -23.27 0.81 6.20
C VAL A 380 -23.38 -0.63 6.65
N THR A 381 -24.34 -1.37 6.09
CA THR A 381 -24.51 -2.81 6.33
C THR A 381 -24.01 -3.59 5.12
N THR A 382 -22.93 -4.34 5.31
CA THR A 382 -22.42 -5.27 4.29
C THR A 382 -22.95 -6.67 4.56
N ARG A 383 -23.52 -7.31 3.54
CA ARG A 383 -24.00 -8.69 3.58
C ARG A 383 -23.07 -9.59 2.78
N SER A 384 -22.62 -10.68 3.37
CA SER A 384 -21.83 -11.72 2.72
C SER A 384 -22.46 -13.09 2.94
N VAL A 385 -22.16 -14.04 2.05
CA VAL A 385 -22.63 -15.42 2.14
C VAL A 385 -21.40 -16.31 2.23
N ASP A 386 -21.22 -16.97 3.37
CA ASP A 386 -20.16 -17.96 3.59
C ASP A 386 -20.72 -19.37 3.39
N THR A 387 -20.29 -20.03 2.33
CA THR A 387 -20.61 -21.45 2.02
C THR A 387 -19.43 -22.38 2.32
N SER A 388 -18.32 -21.86 2.85
CA SER A 388 -17.05 -22.59 3.00
C SER A 388 -17.00 -23.47 4.25
N ALA A 389 -17.87 -23.21 5.23
CA ALA A 389 -17.83 -23.87 6.53
C ALA A 389 -18.90 -24.98 6.62
N THR A 390 -18.50 -26.16 7.11
CA THR A 390 -19.40 -27.28 7.45
C THR A 390 -20.33 -26.97 8.63
N ARG A 391 -20.07 -25.88 9.37
CA ARG A 391 -20.94 -25.31 10.39
C ARG A 391 -21.03 -23.79 10.24
N PRO A 392 -22.18 -23.16 10.51
CA PRO A 392 -22.34 -21.73 10.41
C PRO A 392 -21.40 -20.97 11.36
N ARG A 393 -20.78 -19.87 10.92
CA ARG A 393 -19.99 -19.01 11.81
C ARG A 393 -20.92 -18.31 12.80
N SER A 394 -20.58 -18.27 14.10
CA SER A 394 -21.32 -17.45 15.06
C SER A 394 -21.05 -15.96 14.85
N ALA A 395 -22.02 -15.11 15.19
CA ALA A 395 -21.85 -13.65 15.19
C ALA A 395 -20.63 -13.21 16.03
N LEU A 396 -20.33 -13.91 17.11
CA LEU A 396 -19.15 -13.65 17.94
C LEU A 396 -17.83 -14.00 17.23
N GLN A 397 -17.77 -15.09 16.46
CA GLN A 397 -16.59 -15.44 15.66
C GLN A 397 -16.35 -14.43 14.54
N VAL A 398 -17.42 -14.01 13.85
CA VAL A 398 -17.34 -12.95 12.84
C VAL A 398 -16.89 -11.63 13.48
N PHE A 399 -17.53 -11.23 14.59
CA PHE A 399 -17.15 -10.02 15.32
C PHE A 399 -15.68 -10.06 15.76
N ARG A 400 -15.19 -11.21 16.26
CA ARG A 400 -13.78 -11.39 16.64
C ARG A 400 -12.82 -11.34 15.46
N ALA A 401 -13.21 -11.81 14.28
CA ALA A 401 -12.40 -11.69 13.05
C ALA A 401 -12.33 -10.25 12.52
N LEU A 402 -13.35 -9.42 12.81
CA LEU A 402 -13.30 -7.97 12.57
C LEU A 402 -12.42 -7.24 13.58
N GLN A 403 -12.13 -7.87 14.71
CA GLN A 403 -11.11 -7.40 15.65
C GLN A 403 -9.73 -7.84 15.16
N PRO A 404 -8.67 -7.07 15.45
CA PRO A 404 -7.31 -7.55 15.24
C PRO A 404 -7.13 -8.90 15.96
N PRO A 405 -6.50 -9.90 15.34
CA PRO A 405 -6.45 -11.26 15.87
C PRO A 405 -5.90 -11.28 17.30
N THR A 406 -6.54 -12.03 18.18
CA THR A 406 -5.94 -12.44 19.45
C THR A 406 -4.95 -13.55 19.15
N GLN A 407 -3.64 -13.30 19.30
CA GLN A 407 -2.68 -14.40 19.24
C GLN A 407 -2.93 -15.37 20.40
N PRO A 408 -2.92 -16.69 20.16
CA PRO A 408 -2.86 -17.66 21.23
C PRO A 408 -1.51 -17.52 21.95
N GLY A 409 -1.54 -17.22 23.26
CA GLY A 409 -0.35 -17.14 24.12
C GLY A 409 0.01 -15.75 24.66
N VAL A 410 -0.61 -14.67 24.19
CA VAL A 410 -0.39 -13.32 24.75
C VAL A 410 -1.42 -13.05 25.86
N PRO A 411 -1.00 -12.77 27.12
CA PRO A 411 -1.93 -12.54 28.21
C PRO A 411 -2.85 -11.36 27.88
N SER A 412 -4.16 -11.57 28.03
CA SER A 412 -5.17 -10.52 28.01
C SER A 412 -5.07 -9.68 29.30
N GLY A 413 -4.00 -8.88 29.42
CA GLY A 413 -3.79 -7.96 30.53
C GLY A 413 -4.14 -6.51 30.14
N PRO A 414 -4.43 -5.64 31.12
CA PRO A 414 -4.81 -4.24 30.92
C PRO A 414 -3.70 -3.33 30.33
N ARG A 415 -2.53 -3.89 29.97
CA ARG A 415 -1.36 -3.15 29.45
C ARG A 415 -1.12 -3.28 27.95
N VAL A 416 -1.87 -4.11 27.22
CA VAL A 416 -1.69 -4.25 25.77
C VAL A 416 -2.51 -3.17 25.06
N LEU A 417 -1.89 -2.06 24.64
CA LEU A 417 -2.45 -1.21 23.57
C LEU A 417 -2.40 -1.99 22.25
N ARG A 418 -3.35 -2.93 22.12
CA ARG A 418 -3.66 -3.62 20.86
C ARG A 418 -3.84 -2.56 19.78
N SER A 419 -3.19 -2.72 18.61
CA SER A 419 -3.23 -1.82 17.44
C SER A 419 -4.38 -0.81 17.53
N ALA A 420 -4.09 0.38 18.07
CA ALA A 420 -5.09 1.41 18.29
C ALA A 420 -5.57 2.04 16.97
N LEU A 421 -4.93 1.67 15.86
CA LEU A 421 -5.18 2.16 14.52
C LEU A 421 -5.74 1.04 13.63
N PHE A 422 -6.67 1.40 12.75
CA PHE A 422 -7.19 0.56 11.68
C PHE A 422 -7.16 1.32 10.37
N SER A 423 -6.95 0.66 9.23
CA SER A 423 -6.81 1.37 7.96
C SER A 423 -8.14 1.60 7.25
N GLY A 424 -8.34 2.83 6.76
CA GLY A 424 -9.49 3.24 5.96
C GLY A 424 -9.09 3.90 4.65
N THR A 425 -10.05 4.17 3.78
CA THR A 425 -9.85 4.79 2.47
C THR A 425 -10.70 6.05 2.28
N ALA A 426 -10.24 6.97 1.44
CA ALA A 426 -11.06 8.11 1.01
C ALA A 426 -10.70 8.56 -0.41
N PRO A 427 -11.66 9.06 -1.20
CA PRO A 427 -11.37 9.66 -2.50
C PRO A 427 -10.43 10.86 -2.34
N LEU A 428 -9.26 10.82 -2.99
CA LEU A 428 -8.21 11.82 -2.77
C LEU A 428 -8.68 13.20 -3.24
N ARG A 429 -9.21 13.29 -4.46
CA ARG A 429 -9.63 14.56 -5.07
C ARG A 429 -10.74 15.25 -4.26
N GLU A 430 -11.74 14.50 -3.82
CA GLU A 430 -12.83 15.03 -3.00
C GLU A 430 -12.31 15.52 -1.65
N THR A 431 -11.44 14.74 -1.00
CA THR A 431 -10.84 15.14 0.28
C THR A 431 -10.07 16.46 0.12
N VAL A 432 -9.21 16.57 -0.91
CA VAL A 432 -8.44 17.79 -1.18
C VAL A 432 -9.37 18.99 -1.39
N GLN A 433 -10.42 18.85 -2.20
CA GLN A 433 -11.39 19.92 -2.42
C GLN A 433 -12.07 20.37 -1.12
N ARG A 434 -12.49 19.42 -0.28
CA ARG A 434 -13.17 19.70 0.98
C ARG A 434 -12.27 20.35 2.03
N VAL A 435 -10.99 19.96 2.10
CA VAL A 435 -10.03 20.61 3.00
C VAL A 435 -9.72 22.03 2.52
N LEU A 436 -9.43 22.20 1.23
CA LEU A 436 -9.04 23.52 0.69
C LEU A 436 -10.20 24.52 0.66
N SER A 437 -11.46 24.06 0.59
CA SER A 437 -12.65 24.91 0.72
C SER A 437 -13.06 25.21 2.17
N GLY A 438 -12.43 24.54 3.15
CA GLY A 438 -12.77 24.66 4.57
C GLY A 438 -13.95 23.79 5.03
N ALA A 439 -14.50 22.92 4.17
CA ALA A 439 -15.54 21.96 4.54
C ALA A 439 -15.03 20.83 5.46
N ILE A 440 -13.72 20.56 5.45
CA ILE A 440 -13.01 19.75 6.46
C ILE A 440 -12.00 20.70 7.12
N ALA A 441 -12.27 21.10 8.35
CA ALA A 441 -11.45 22.07 9.08
C ALA A 441 -10.55 21.41 10.14
N THR A 442 -10.97 20.25 10.65
CA THR A 442 -10.28 19.54 11.73
C THR A 442 -9.90 18.13 11.33
N TYR A 443 -8.96 17.53 12.08
CA TYR A 443 -8.63 16.11 11.94
C TYR A 443 -9.85 15.21 12.23
N ALA A 444 -10.74 15.60 13.14
CA ALA A 444 -11.95 14.85 13.44
C ALA A 444 -12.89 14.79 12.23
N ASP A 445 -13.08 15.91 11.53
CA ASP A 445 -13.89 15.96 10.30
C ASP A 445 -13.30 15.05 9.21
N LEU A 446 -11.97 15.06 9.08
CA LEU A 446 -11.25 14.25 8.12
C LEU A 446 -11.46 12.74 8.39
N ILE A 447 -11.30 12.33 9.64
CA ILE A 447 -11.52 10.93 10.05
C ILE A 447 -12.99 10.53 9.87
N ALA A 448 -13.94 11.41 10.17
CA ALA A 448 -15.36 11.14 9.93
C ALA A 448 -15.69 10.90 8.45
N SER A 449 -14.96 11.54 7.52
CA SER A 449 -15.07 11.33 6.07
C SER A 449 -14.28 10.13 5.52
N THR A 450 -13.61 9.36 6.37
CA THR A 450 -12.81 8.20 5.95
C THR A 450 -13.66 6.93 6.02
N ARG A 451 -13.66 6.17 4.93
CA ARG A 451 -14.37 4.90 4.85
C ARG A 451 -13.57 3.79 5.49
N THR A 452 -14.18 3.09 6.42
CA THR A 452 -13.58 1.90 7.08
C THR A 452 -14.33 0.63 6.71
N ASP A 453 -15.29 0.75 5.78
CA ASP A 453 -16.14 -0.35 5.36
C ASP A 453 -15.60 -1.18 4.19
N GLY A 454 -14.51 -0.77 3.58
CA GLY A 454 -14.04 -1.41 2.37
C GLY A 454 -15.04 -1.37 1.21
N ALA A 455 -15.99 -0.44 1.23
CA ALA A 455 -16.77 -0.10 0.05
C ALA A 455 -15.91 0.80 -0.88
N PRO A 456 -15.98 0.58 -2.21
CA PRO A 456 -15.20 1.32 -3.21
C PRO A 456 -15.62 2.77 -3.32
#